data_AF-A0ABD3KM86-F1
#
_entry.id   AF-A0ABD3KM86-F1
#
_cell.length_a   1.000
_cell.length_b   1.000
_cell.length_c   1.000
_cell.angle_alpha   90.00
_cell.angle_beta   90.00
_cell.angle_gamma   90.00
#
_symmetry.space_group_name_H-M   'P 1'
#
loop_
_entity.id
_entity.type
_entity.pdbx_description
1 polymer ?
#
loop_
_entity_poly.entity_id
_entity_poly.type
_entity_poly.pdbx_seq_one_letter_code
_entity_poly.pdbx_strand_id
1 'polypeptide(L)' 'MAKKVVIDLMTEDPTRKARARTIAVNEVTGLQSVDYAGENGNMLEVIAERVDATRVVDKIRREANLQGAKLISVNDQN' A
#
# COMPACT_ATOMS: atom_id res chain seq x y z
N MET A 1 14.55 4.69 -11.09
CA MET A 1 14.68 3.89 -9.85
C MET A 1 13.28 3.63 -9.35
N ALA A 2 12.98 2.40 -8.97
CA ALA A 2 11.67 2.08 -8.40
C ALA A 2 11.59 2.64 -6.98
N LYS A 3 10.39 2.77 -6.43
CA LYS A 3 10.15 3.14 -5.04
C LYS A 3 9.47 1.99 -4.33
N LYS A 4 9.93 1.70 -3.11
CA LYS A 4 9.27 0.84 -2.16
C LYS A 4 8.47 1.69 -1.18
N VAL A 5 7.16 1.45 -1.12
CA VAL A 5 6.22 2.09 -0.20
C VAL A 5 5.67 1.04 0.74
N VAL A 6 5.69 1.32 2.05
CA VAL A 6 5.13 0.43 3.08
C VAL A 6 3.99 1.13 3.77
N ILE A 7 2.82 0.48 3.79
CA ILE A 7 1.58 1.02 4.36
C ILE A 7 1.07 0.04 5.42
N ASP A 8 0.89 0.49 6.66
CA ASP A 8 0.17 -0.29 7.66
C ASP A 8 -1.34 -0.10 7.45
N LEU A 9 -2.04 -1.19 7.16
CA LEU A 9 -3.47 -1.19 6.90
C LEU A 9 -4.32 -1.12 8.18
N MET A 10 -3.72 -1.38 9.35
CA MET A 10 -4.38 -1.37 10.66
C MET A 10 -5.67 -2.23 10.69
N THR A 11 -5.66 -3.35 9.97
CA THR A 11 -6.80 -4.28 9.86
C THR A 11 -6.34 -5.70 9.61
N GLU A 12 -7.06 -6.68 10.16
CA GLU A 12 -6.91 -8.09 9.82
C GLU A 12 -7.98 -8.59 8.84
N ASP A 13 -9.02 -7.77 8.58
CA ASP A 13 -10.11 -8.08 7.65
C ASP A 13 -9.56 -8.35 6.23
N PRO A 14 -9.63 -9.59 5.72
CA PRO A 14 -9.06 -9.96 4.44
C PRO A 14 -9.75 -9.27 3.26
N THR A 15 -11.04 -8.95 3.39
CA THR A 15 -11.80 -8.25 2.34
C THR A 15 -11.30 -6.81 2.20
N ARG A 16 -11.06 -6.13 3.32
CA ARG A 16 -10.51 -4.77 3.31
C ARG A 16 -9.06 -4.74 2.84
N LYS A 17 -8.25 -5.73 3.23
CA LYS A 17 -6.87 -5.90 2.75
C LYS A 17 -6.84 -6.07 1.24
N ALA A 18 -7.67 -6.95 0.68
CA ALA A 18 -7.78 -7.15 -0.76
C ALA A 18 -8.16 -5.85 -1.50
N ARG A 19 -9.12 -5.09 -0.98
CA ARG A 19 -9.48 -3.78 -1.53
C ARG A 19 -8.32 -2.78 -1.50
N ALA A 20 -7.61 -2.69 -0.37
CA ALA A 20 -6.45 -1.82 -0.24
C ALA A 20 -5.35 -2.17 -1.26
N ARG A 21 -5.11 -3.48 -1.47
CA ARG A 21 -4.20 -3.97 -2.52
C ARG A 21 -4.64 -3.56 -3.91
N THR A 22 -5.93 -3.72 -4.25
CA THR A 22 -6.46 -3.29 -5.56
C THR A 22 -6.29 -1.79 -5.77
N ILE A 23 -6.57 -0.97 -4.76
CA ILE A 23 -6.36 0.49 -4.83
C ILE A 23 -4.88 0.81 -5.08
N ALA A 24 -3.98 0.20 -4.32
CA ALA A 24 -2.55 0.43 -4.48
C ALA A 24 -2.05 0.07 -5.89
N VAL A 25 -2.49 -1.07 -6.44
CA VAL A 25 -2.16 -1.48 -7.82
C VAL A 25 -2.64 -0.47 -8.85
N ASN A 26 -3.86 0.04 -8.69
CA ASN A 26 -4.47 0.96 -9.66
C ASN A 26 -3.88 2.38 -9.62
N GLU A 27 -3.26 2.78 -8.51
CA GLU A 27 -2.74 4.14 -8.30
C GLU A 27 -1.24 4.27 -8.59
N VAL A 28 -0.57 3.21 -9.06
CA VAL A 28 0.86 3.23 -9.38
C VAL A 28 1.11 3.01 -10.86
N THR A 29 2.24 3.51 -11.36
CA THR A 29 2.73 3.26 -12.71
C THR A 29 4.03 2.47 -12.65
N GLY A 30 4.18 1.47 -13.53
CA GLY A 30 5.34 0.60 -13.53
C GLY A 30 5.41 -0.26 -12.27
N LEU A 31 4.29 -0.90 -11.89
CA LEU A 31 4.24 -1.83 -10.77
C LEU A 31 5.21 -3.00 -11.00
N GLN A 32 6.04 -3.27 -10.00
CA GLN A 32 6.97 -4.40 -9.99
C GLN A 32 6.49 -5.50 -9.03
N SER A 33 6.07 -5.13 -7.81
CA SER A 33 5.56 -6.07 -6.81
C SER A 33 4.55 -5.39 -5.88
N VAL A 34 3.60 -6.18 -5.38
CA VAL A 34 2.71 -5.79 -4.30
C VAL A 34 2.39 -7.00 -3.42
N ASP A 35 2.83 -6.94 -2.17
CA ASP A 35 2.76 -8.07 -1.24
C ASP A 35 2.36 -7.63 0.16
N TYR A 36 1.80 -8.57 0.92
CA TYR A 36 1.55 -8.36 2.34
C TYR A 36 2.78 -8.77 3.14
N ALA A 37 3.20 -7.92 4.07
CA ALA A 37 4.36 -8.13 4.93
C ALA A 37 4.03 -7.83 6.41
N GLY A 38 5.05 -8.02 7.26
CA GLY A 38 4.92 -7.93 8.72
C GLY A 38 4.36 -9.21 9.33
N GLU A 39 4.62 -9.42 10.63
CA GLU A 39 4.24 -10.67 11.34
C GLU A 39 2.74 -10.99 11.25
N ASN A 40 1.89 -9.96 11.25
CA ASN A 40 0.43 -10.10 11.15
C ASN A 40 -0.09 -9.95 9.70
N GLY A 41 0.81 -9.77 8.72
CA GLY A 41 0.46 -9.53 7.31
C GLY A 41 -0.33 -8.23 7.08
N ASN A 42 -0.28 -7.28 8.00
CA ASN A 42 -1.08 -6.04 7.96
C ASN A 42 -0.35 -4.89 7.27
N MET A 43 0.91 -5.09 6.89
CA MET A 43 1.66 -4.14 6.07
C MET A 43 1.46 -4.50 4.60
N LEU A 44 1.17 -3.51 3.78
CA LEU A 44 1.15 -3.63 2.33
C LEU A 44 2.44 -2.99 1.80
N GLU A 45 3.28 -3.80 1.17
CA GLU A 45 4.47 -3.34 0.47
C GLU A 45 4.16 -3.18 -1.02
N VAL A 46 4.50 -2.02 -1.57
CA VAL A 46 4.27 -1.68 -2.97
C VAL A 46 5.59 -1.23 -3.58
N ILE A 47 6.01 -1.89 -4.66
CA ILE A 47 7.21 -1.53 -5.41
C ILE A 47 6.78 -1.11 -6.81
N ALA A 48 7.05 0.14 -7.18
CA ALA A 48 6.67 0.69 -8.48
C ALA A 48 7.62 1.81 -8.94
N GLU A 49 7.71 2.04 -10.26
CA GLU A 49 8.50 3.14 -10.83
C GLU A 49 7.99 4.52 -10.41
N ARG A 50 6.67 4.71 -10.38
CA ARG A 50 6.03 5.96 -9.94
C ARG A 50 4.87 5.65 -9.00
N VAL A 51 4.93 6.25 -7.82
CA VAL A 51 3.92 6.13 -6.78
C VAL A 51 3.84 7.43 -6.00
N ASP A 52 2.62 7.94 -5.82
CA ASP A 52 2.31 8.98 -4.84
C ASP A 52 1.77 8.29 -3.58
N ALA A 53 2.68 8.01 -2.64
CA ALA A 53 2.36 7.25 -1.44
C ALA A 53 1.26 7.90 -0.61
N THR A 54 1.24 9.23 -0.52
CA THR A 54 0.22 10.01 0.18
C THR A 54 -1.16 9.81 -0.45
N ARG A 55 -1.26 9.94 -1.78
CA ARG A 55 -2.52 9.73 -2.50
C ARG A 55 -3.03 8.29 -2.37
N VAL A 56 -2.14 7.30 -2.46
CA VAL A 56 -2.49 5.89 -2.27
C VAL A 56 -3.09 5.66 -0.88
N VAL A 57 -2.43 6.15 0.18
CA VAL A 57 -2.91 6.00 1.55
C VAL A 57 -4.26 6.69 1.75
N ASP A 58 -4.44 7.90 1.22
CA ASP A 58 -5.72 8.61 1.32
C ASP A 58 -6.87 7.89 0.61
N LYS A 59 -6.61 7.27 -0.55
CA LYS A 59 -7.59 6.42 -1.22
C LYS A 59 -7.89 5.14 -0.45
N ILE A 60 -6.87 4.48 0.10
CA ILE A 60 -7.07 3.30 0.95
C ILE A 60 -7.98 3.65 2.14
N ARG A 61 -7.73 4.79 2.81
CA ARG A 61 -8.57 5.24 3.93
C ARG A 61 -10.04 5.37 3.54
N ARG A 62 -10.31 6.02 2.40
CA ARG A 62 -11.66 6.35 1.94
C ARG A 62 -12.38 5.16 1.28
N GLU A 63 -11.72 4.48 0.36
CA GLU A 63 -12.34 3.48 -0.53
C GLU A 63 -12.30 2.06 0.08
N ALA A 64 -11.28 1.72 0.88
CA ALA A 64 -11.23 0.45 1.61
C ALA A 64 -11.83 0.53 3.03
N ASN A 65 -12.32 1.70 3.44
CA ASN A 65 -12.82 1.97 4.80
C ASN A 65 -11.78 1.64 5.89
N LEU A 66 -10.54 2.10 5.67
CA LEU A 66 -9.38 1.90 6.55
C LEU A 66 -8.85 3.24 7.04
N GLN A 67 -9.69 3.98 7.78
CA GLN A 67 -9.36 5.32 8.29
C GLN A 67 -8.07 5.34 9.12
N GLY A 68 -7.74 4.21 9.76
CA GLY A 68 -6.51 4.06 10.53
C GLY A 68 -5.24 3.82 9.71
N ALA A 69 -5.33 3.61 8.39
CA ALA A 69 -4.15 3.24 7.59
C ALA A 69 -3.05 4.30 7.65
N LYS A 70 -1.79 3.87 7.75
CA LYS A 70 -0.62 4.73 7.95
C LYS A 70 0.45 4.46 6.90
N LEU A 71 0.99 5.53 6.34
CA LEU A 71 2.24 5.46 5.59
C LEU A 71 3.37 5.22 6.59
N ILE A 72 4.11 4.11 6.41
CA ILE A 72 5.23 3.74 7.29
C ILE A 72 6.55 4.22 6.70
N SER A 73 6.77 3.98 5.41
CA SER A 73 8.00 4.40 4.74
C SER A 73 7.83 4.55 3.23
N VAL A 74 8.71 5.37 2.64
CA VAL A 74 8.89 5.54 1.20
C VAL A 74 10.39 5.57 0.95
N ASN A 75 10.92 4.53 0.29
CA ASN A 75 12.34 4.39 0.02
C ASN A 75 12.57 4.20 -1.48
N ASP A 76 13.65 4.75 -2.01
CA ASP A 76 14.10 4.40 -3.36
C ASP A 76 14.67 2.97 -3.36
N GLN A 77 14.24 2.17 -4.33
CA GLN A 77 14.78 0.85 -4.59
C GLN A 77 15.81 0.97 -5.71
N ASN A 78 17.05 0.65 -5.35
CA ASN A 78 18.22 0.71 -6.22
C ASN A 78 18.52 -0.65 -6.86
#